data_AF-A0A6M2E2G1-F1
#
_entry.id   AF-A0A6M2E2G1-F1
#
_cell.length_a   1.000
_cell.length_b   1.000
_cell.length_c   1.000
_cell.angle_alpha   90.00
_cell.angle_beta   90.00
_cell.angle_gamma   90.00
#
_symmetry.space_group_name_H-M   'P 1'
#
loop_
_entity.id
_entity.type
_entity.pdbx_description
1 polymer ?
#
loop_
_entity_poly.entity_id
_entity_poly.type
_entity_poly.pdbx_seq_one_letter_code
_entity_poly.pdbx_strand_id
1 'polypeptide(L)'
;MKWIIFLSVLAVLAVSLTTSQRPPCPCPRNLDPVCATNGETFSNPCLFNCAKEFEARSGRSIEILRRGRCDDSANNYQYGK
;
A
#
# COMPACT_ATOMS: atom_id res chain seq x y z
N MET A 1 19.22 5.89 39.75
CA MET A 1 19.29 7.07 38.84
C MET A 1 19.82 6.70 37.46
N LYS A 2 21.03 6.13 37.32
CA LYS A 2 21.62 5.74 36.03
C LYS A 2 20.73 4.78 35.21
N TRP A 3 20.09 3.81 35.87
CA TRP A 3 19.31 2.76 35.22
C TRP A 3 17.94 3.23 34.69
N ILE A 4 17.33 4.22 35.35
CA ILE A 4 16.05 4.82 34.90
C ILE A 4 16.26 5.55 33.56
N ILE A 5 17.41 6.19 33.41
CA ILE A 5 17.83 6.86 32.17
C ILE A 5 18.07 5.83 31.06
N PHE A 6 18.71 4.70 31.36
CA PHE A 6 18.89 3.62 30.37
C PHE A 6 17.56 3.02 29.92
N LEU A 7 16.62 2.79 30.83
CA LEU A 7 15.29 2.26 30.52
C LEU A 7 14.45 3.24 29.68
N SER A 8 14.50 4.54 29.99
CA SER A 8 13.77 5.54 29.22
C SER A 8 14.35 5.73 27.81
N VAL A 9 15.68 5.71 27.66
CA VAL A 9 16.34 5.80 26.35
C VAL A 9 16.02 4.57 25.49
N LEU A 10 16.02 3.36 26.07
CA LEU A 10 15.62 2.15 25.34
C LEU A 10 14.17 2.21 24.86
N ALA A 11 13.26 2.71 25.69
CA ALA A 11 11.86 2.90 25.31
C ALA A 11 11.70 3.92 24.17
N VAL A 12 12.43 5.03 24.20
CA VAL A 12 12.40 6.06 23.13
C VAL A 12 12.97 5.53 21.82
N LEU A 13 14.07 4.76 21.86
CA LEU A 13 14.66 4.13 20.67
C LEU A 13 13.71 3.12 20.00
N ALA A 14 12.91 2.40 20.79
CA ALA A 14 11.90 1.49 20.26
C ALA A 14 10.73 2.24 19.58
N VAL A 15 10.36 3.42 20.08
CA VAL A 15 9.22 4.22 19.57
C VAL A 15 9.51 4.84 18.19
N SER A 16 10.75 5.19 17.87
CA SER A 16 11.08 5.82 16.59
C SER A 16 11.01 4.87 15.38
N LEU A 17 10.92 3.55 15.60
CA LEU A 17 10.92 2.54 14.54
C LEU A 17 9.53 2.25 13.94
N THR A 18 8.45 2.82 14.49
CA THR A 18 7.08 2.37 14.16
C THR A 18 6.28 3.35 13.29
N THR A 19 6.87 4.41 12.74
CA THR A 19 6.11 5.32 11.86
C THR A 19 6.00 4.72 10.45
N SER A 20 4.78 4.37 10.03
CA SER A 20 4.50 3.92 8.66
C SER A 20 4.65 5.09 7.69
N GLN A 21 5.80 5.20 7.03
CA GLN A 21 6.18 6.27 6.11
C GLN A 21 5.49 6.21 4.74
N ARG A 22 4.18 5.92 4.66
CA ARG A 22 3.45 6.05 3.39
C ARG A 22 3.06 7.52 3.17
N PRO A 23 3.50 8.17 2.09
CA PRO A 23 3.11 9.54 1.80
C PRO A 23 1.59 9.63 1.56
N PRO A 24 0.97 10.80 1.83
CA PRO A 24 -0.43 11.01 1.50
C PRO A 24 -0.67 10.80 0.01
N CYS A 25 -1.77 10.11 -0.32
CA CYS A 25 -2.17 9.78 -1.67
C CYS A 25 -3.54 10.42 -1.97
N PRO A 26 -3.57 11.61 -2.60
CA PRO A 26 -4.81 12.33 -2.88
C PRO A 26 -5.52 11.69 -4.09
N CYS A 27 -6.38 10.71 -3.83
CA CYS A 27 -7.17 10.04 -4.87
C CYS A 27 -8.68 10.23 -4.67
N PRO A 28 -9.46 10.27 -5.77
CA PRO A 28 -10.90 10.16 -5.69
C PRO A 28 -11.33 8.82 -5.08
N ARG A 29 -12.55 8.79 -4.53
CA ARG A 29 -13.16 7.58 -3.92
C ARG A 29 -14.00 6.78 -4.92
N ASN A 30 -13.72 6.89 -6.22
CA ASN A 30 -14.36 6.06 -7.23
C ASN A 30 -13.93 4.60 -7.06
N LEU A 31 -14.87 3.68 -7.28
CA LEU A 31 -14.62 2.25 -7.25
C LEU A 31 -14.42 1.76 -8.69
N ASP A 32 -13.17 1.57 -9.06
CA ASP A 32 -12.73 1.06 -10.37
C ASP A 32 -11.59 0.06 -10.16
N PRO A 33 -11.90 -1.12 -9.58
CA PRO A 33 -10.87 -2.00 -9.03
C PRO A 33 -9.89 -2.48 -10.11
N VAL A 34 -8.62 -2.59 -9.73
CA VAL A 34 -7.55 -3.16 -10.55
C VAL A 34 -6.76 -4.20 -9.76
N CYS A 35 -6.34 -5.25 -10.43
CA CYS A 35 -5.48 -6.28 -9.88
C CYS A 35 -4.05 -6.03 -10.34
N ALA A 36 -3.11 -6.00 -9.40
CA ALA A 36 -1.69 -5.79 -9.69
C ALA A 36 -0.91 -7.12 -9.80
N THR A 37 0.31 -7.06 -10.34
CA THR A 37 1.20 -8.22 -10.51
C THR A 37 1.63 -8.87 -9.20
N ASN A 38 1.54 -8.15 -8.07
CA ASN A 38 1.77 -8.70 -6.73
C ASN A 38 0.53 -9.42 -6.15
N GLY A 39 -0.56 -9.53 -6.91
CA GLY A 39 -1.81 -10.16 -6.45
C GLY A 39 -2.66 -9.28 -5.54
N GLU A 40 -2.29 -8.02 -5.34
CA GLU A 40 -3.10 -7.07 -4.57
C GLU A 40 -4.15 -6.38 -5.45
N THR A 41 -5.31 -6.16 -4.86
CA THR A 41 -6.39 -5.37 -5.48
C THR A 41 -6.35 -3.94 -4.98
N PHE A 42 -6.34 -2.99 -5.92
CA PHE A 42 -6.46 -1.57 -5.62
C PHE A 42 -7.85 -1.10 -6.01
N SER A 43 -8.52 -0.33 -5.13
CA SER A 43 -9.90 0.11 -5.35
C SER A 43 -10.08 1.03 -6.56
N ASN A 44 -9.01 1.68 -6.99
CA ASN A 44 -8.95 2.43 -8.24
C ASN A 44 -7.51 2.55 -8.78
N PRO A 45 -7.33 2.92 -10.06
CA PRO A 45 -6.01 3.10 -10.65
C PRO A 45 -5.16 4.18 -9.98
N CYS A 46 -5.79 5.21 -9.39
CA CYS A 46 -5.07 6.27 -8.68
C CYS A 46 -4.37 5.71 -7.43
N LEU A 47 -5.08 4.92 -6.62
CA LEU A 47 -4.51 4.25 -5.44
C LEU A 47 -3.41 3.25 -5.82
N PHE A 48 -3.57 2.55 -6.95
CA PHE A 48 -2.50 1.71 -7.50
C PHE A 48 -1.23 2.52 -7.80
N ASN A 49 -1.35 3.67 -8.46
CA ASN A 49 -0.17 4.49 -8.81
C ASN A 49 0.57 4.98 -7.57
N CYS A 50 -0.14 5.42 -6.52
CA CYS A 50 0.51 5.77 -5.26
C CYS A 50 1.25 4.60 -4.62
N ALA A 51 0.65 3.41 -4.64
CA ALA A 51 1.32 2.22 -4.13
C ALA A 51 2.55 1.88 -5.00
N LYS A 52 2.45 1.97 -6.32
CA LYS A 52 3.56 1.74 -7.26
C LYS A 52 4.76 2.64 -6.95
N GLU A 53 4.54 3.92 -6.69
CA GLU A 53 5.61 4.84 -6.30
C GLU A 53 6.25 4.47 -4.96
N PHE A 54 5.45 4.05 -3.98
CA PHE A 54 5.95 3.61 -2.68
C PHE A 54 6.76 2.31 -2.76
N GLU A 55 6.28 1.36 -3.55
CA GLU A 55 6.94 0.09 -3.87
C GLU A 55 8.28 0.34 -4.58
N ALA A 56 8.31 1.27 -5.54
CA ALA A 56 9.53 1.64 -6.27
C ALA A 56 10.63 2.16 -5.34
N ARG A 57 10.27 2.94 -4.31
CA ARG A 57 11.22 3.39 -3.27
C ARG A 57 11.81 2.24 -2.45
N SER A 58 11.10 1.11 -2.39
CA SER A 58 11.53 -0.12 -1.73
C SER A 58 12.24 -1.09 -2.69
N GLY A 59 12.50 -0.70 -3.94
CA GLY A 59 13.10 -1.57 -4.96
C GLY A 59 12.14 -2.62 -5.54
N ARG A 60 10.85 -2.51 -5.28
CA ARG A 60 9.80 -3.39 -5.83
C ARG A 60 9.09 -2.70 -6.99
N SER A 61 8.67 -3.46 -7.99
CA SER A 61 7.89 -2.95 -9.11
C SER A 61 6.58 -3.73 -9.21
N ILE A 62 5.47 -3.01 -9.23
CA ILE A 62 4.15 -3.56 -9.45
C ILE A 62 3.56 -2.95 -10.72
N GLU A 63 2.88 -3.78 -11.50
CA GLU A 63 2.17 -3.38 -12.71
C GLU A 63 0.70 -3.79 -12.59
N ILE A 64 -0.18 -3.14 -13.35
CA ILE A 64 -1.58 -3.60 -13.45
C ILE A 64 -1.58 -4.90 -14.26
N LEU A 65 -1.97 -6.00 -13.62
CA LEU A 65 -2.16 -7.29 -14.27
C LEU A 65 -3.47 -7.31 -15.07
N ARG A 66 -4.57 -6.81 -14.48
CA ARG A 66 -5.88 -6.73 -15.13
C ARG A 66 -6.79 -5.71 -14.43
N ARG A 67 -7.83 -5.27 -15.14
CA ARG A 67 -8.99 -4.60 -14.50
C ARG A 67 -9.81 -5.62 -13.69
N GLY A 68 -10.56 -5.12 -12.72
CA GLY A 68 -11.26 -5.92 -11.72
C GLY A 68 -10.37 -6.30 -10.54
N ARG A 69 -10.96 -6.96 -9.54
CA ARG A 69 -10.25 -7.41 -8.35
C ARG A 69 -9.51 -8.72 -8.62
N CYS A 70 -8.45 -9.02 -7.87
CA CYS A 70 -7.67 -10.24 -8.05
C CYS A 70 -8.42 -11.54 -7.71
N ASP A 71 -9.42 -11.45 -6.82
CA ASP A 71 -10.31 -12.55 -6.41
C ASP A 71 -11.47 -12.78 -7.39
N ASP A 72 -11.75 -11.83 -8.29
CA ASP A 72 -12.77 -12.01 -9.31
C ASP A 72 -12.32 -13.12 -10.26
N SER A 73 -13.02 -14.26 -10.21
CA SER A 73 -12.94 -15.29 -11.24
C SER A 73 -13.28 -14.64 -12.58
N ALA A 74 -12.61 -15.05 -13.67
CA ALA A 74 -12.70 -14.47 -15.02
C ALA A 74 -14.12 -14.40 -15.66
N ASN A 75 -15.19 -14.69 -14.90
CA ASN A 75 -16.58 -14.65 -15.33
C ASN A 75 -17.29 -13.31 -15.05
N ASN A 76 -16.61 -12.27 -14.54
CA ASN A 76 -17.24 -10.96 -14.28
C ASN A 76 -16.56 -9.77 -14.99
N TYR A 77 -16.06 -9.98 -16.22
CA TYR A 77 -15.68 -8.90 -17.16
C TYR A 77 -16.89 -8.08 -17.67
N GLN A 78 -18.03 -8.10 -16.98
CA GLN A 78 -19.28 -7.47 -17.41
C GLN A 78 -19.62 -6.21 -16.61
N TYR A 79 -18.65 -5.55 -15.97
CA TYR A 79 -18.79 -4.19 -15.42
C TYR A 79 -18.06 -3.14 -16.26
N GLY A 80 -18.10 -3.34 -17.58
CA GLY A 80 -17.56 -2.41 -18.58
C GLY A 80 -18.42 -2.42 -19.85
N LYS A 81 -19.56 -1.73 -19.79
CA LYS A 81 -20.26 -1.17 -20.95
C LYS A 81 -20.24 0.34 -20.81
#